data_AF-A0A8K0NE61-F1
#
_entry.id   AF-A0A8K0NE61-F1
#
_cell.length_a   1.000
_cell.length_b   1.000
_cell.length_c   1.000
_cell.angle_alpha   90.00
_cell.angle_beta   90.00
_cell.angle_gamma   90.00
#
_symmetry.space_group_name_H-M   'P 1'
#
loop_
_entity.id
_entity.type
_entity.pdbx_description
1 polymer ?
#
loop_
_entity_poly.entity_id
_entity_poly.type
_entity_poly.pdbx_seq_one_letter_code
_entity_poly.pdbx_strand_id
1 'polypeptide(L)'
;MSTMKFCRECNNILYPKEDREQKILLYACRNCDHQEVADDNCVYRNEIHHSTGECTQVLQDVAADPTLPRTKSVRCAVCNHPEAVFFQCSVFTGTFMASLNIPSA
;
A
#
# COMPACT_ATOMS: atom_id res chain seq x y z
N MET A 1 2.02 -10.24 -7.72
CA MET A 1 2.57 -9.53 -6.53
C MET A 1 3.22 -10.59 -5.67
N SER A 2 4.50 -10.43 -5.32
CA SER A 2 5.16 -11.39 -4.43
C SER A 2 4.66 -11.15 -3.00
N THR A 3 3.71 -11.96 -2.55
CA THR A 3 3.18 -11.93 -1.18
C THR A 3 4.04 -12.80 -0.28
N MET A 4 4.44 -12.29 0.90
CA MET A 4 5.18 -13.09 1.87
C MET A 4 4.37 -14.31 2.32
N LYS A 5 4.97 -15.50 2.23
CA LYS A 5 4.36 -16.77 2.63
C LYS A 5 4.85 -17.22 4.01
N PHE A 6 3.92 -17.74 4.80
CA PHE A 6 4.18 -18.21 6.16
C PHE A 6 3.91 -19.71 6.28
N CYS A 7 4.73 -20.39 7.07
CA CYS A 7 4.57 -21.81 7.37
C CYS A 7 3.29 -22.06 8.18
N ARG A 8 2.52 -23.08 7.79
CA ARG A 8 1.26 -23.43 8.48
C ARG A 8 1.46 -24.06 9.86
N GLU A 9 2.65 -24.58 10.14
CA GLU A 9 2.95 -25.30 11.39
C GLU A 9 3.52 -24.38 12.47
N CYS A 10 4.54 -23.59 12.13
CA CYS A 10 5.28 -22.76 13.09
C CYS A 10 5.15 -21.25 12.86
N ASN A 11 4.34 -20.83 11.88
CA ASN A 11 4.10 -19.43 11.52
C ASN A 11 5.38 -18.61 11.24
N ASN A 12 6.47 -19.27 10.86
CA ASN A 12 7.70 -18.65 10.40
C ASN A 12 7.65 -18.37 8.90
N ILE A 13 8.40 -17.36 8.45
CA ILE A 13 8.51 -17.00 7.02
C ILE A 13 9.12 -18.18 6.24
N LEU A 14 8.51 -18.53 5.11
CA LEU A 14 9.06 -19.52 4.19
C LEU A 14 10.09 -18.89 3.25
N TYR A 15 11.16 -19.62 2.99
CA TYR A 15 12.26 -19.17 2.14
C TYR A 15 12.25 -19.90 0.79
N PRO A 16 12.57 -19.20 -0.31
CA PRO A 16 12.69 -19.82 -1.62
C PRO A 16 13.84 -20.84 -1.62
N LYS A 17 13.58 -22.04 -2.16
CA LYS A 17 14.51 -23.17 -2.28
C LYS A 17 14.33 -23.81 -3.66
N GLU A 18 15.43 -24.11 -4.33
CA GLU A 18 15.40 -24.80 -5.63
C GLU A 18 15.34 -26.33 -5.41
N ASP A 19 14.43 -27.00 -6.11
CA ASP A 19 14.52 -28.44 -6.37
C ASP A 19 15.20 -28.66 -7.73
N ARG A 20 16.44 -29.17 -7.70
CA ARG A 20 17.29 -29.34 -8.90
C ARG A 20 16.86 -30.50 -9.78
N GLU A 21 16.22 -31.52 -9.22
CA GLU A 21 15.80 -32.71 -9.96
C GLU A 21 14.58 -32.39 -10.80
N GLN A 22 13.60 -31.73 -10.18
CA GLN A 22 12.34 -31.37 -10.83
C GLN A 22 12.39 -29.98 -11.51
N LYS A 23 13.44 -29.19 -11.23
CA LYS A 23 13.61 -27.80 -11.71
C LYS A 23 12.43 -26.90 -11.34
N ILE A 24 11.92 -27.07 -10.12
CA ILE A 24 10.81 -26.28 -9.57
C ILE A 24 11.28 -25.40 -8.41
N LEU A 25 10.62 -24.26 -8.24
CA LEU A 25 10.79 -23.41 -7.09
C LEU A 25 9.90 -23.91 -5.94
N LEU A 26 10.51 -24.12 -4.78
CA LEU A 26 9.84 -24.46 -3.53
C LEU A 26 9.96 -23.32 -2.53
N TYR A 27 9.03 -23.26 -1.58
CA TYR A 27 9.13 -22.46 -0.38
C TYR A 27 9.25 -23.40 0.82
N ALA A 28 10.35 -23.30 1.57
CA ALA A 28 10.68 -24.18 2.68
C ALA A 28 10.88 -23.39 3.99
N CYS A 29 10.43 -23.98 5.10
CA CYS A 29 10.71 -23.45 6.42
C CYS A 29 12.15 -23.79 6.86
N ARG A 30 12.75 -22.97 7.72
CA ARG A 30 14.06 -23.26 8.35
C ARG A 30 13.92 -23.96 9.71
N ASN A 31 12.76 -23.89 10.33
CA ASN A 31 12.50 -24.37 11.68
C ASN A 31 11.75 -25.72 11.72
N CYS A 32 11.15 -26.13 10.59
CA CYS A 32 10.50 -27.44 10.43
C CYS A 32 10.67 -27.95 8.99
N ASP A 33 10.23 -29.18 8.74
CA ASP A 33 10.35 -29.87 7.44
C ASP A 33 9.24 -29.50 6.44
N HIS A 34 8.49 -28.44 6.72
CA HIS A 34 7.43 -27.97 5.83
C HIS A 34 7.99 -27.37 4.54
N GLN A 35 7.48 -27.84 3.40
CA GLN A 35 7.86 -27.39 2.06
C GLN A 35 6.60 -27.32 1.18
N GLU A 36 6.50 -26.30 0.34
CA GLU A 36 5.41 -26.15 -0.62
C GLU A 36 5.91 -25.68 -1.99
N VAL A 37 5.18 -26.01 -3.05
CA VAL A 37 5.51 -25.57 -4.41
C VAL A 37 5.14 -24.10 -4.59
N ALA A 38 5.99 -23.33 -5.25
CA ALA A 38 5.71 -21.93 -5.54
C ALA A 38 4.66 -21.79 -6.66
N ASP A 39 3.66 -20.93 -6.44
CA ASP A 39 2.63 -20.61 -7.44
C ASP A 39 3.17 -19.66 -8.53
N ASP A 40 4.16 -18.84 -8.18
CA ASP A 40 4.83 -17.87 -9.06
C ASP A 40 6.35 -18.00 -8.86
N ASN A 41 7.11 -17.79 -9.94
CA ASN A 41 8.58 -17.85 -9.94
C ASN A 41 9.22 -16.51 -9.55
N CYS A 42 8.43 -15.46 -9.32
CA CYS A 42 8.91 -14.16 -8.89
C CYS A 42 9.26 -14.13 -7.38
N VAL A 43 10.54 -14.41 -7.07
CA VAL A 43 11.06 -14.40 -5.68
C VAL A 43 11.19 -12.99 -5.11
N TYR A 44 11.60 -12.03 -5.93
CA TYR A 44 11.81 -10.64 -5.50
C TYR A 44 11.49 -9.70 -6.66
N ARG A 45 10.75 -8.64 -6.34
CA ARG A 45 10.46 -7.54 -7.26
C ARG A 45 10.76 -6.24 -6.53
N ASN A 46 11.74 -5.49 -7.03
CA ASN A 46 11.94 -4.11 -6.61
C ASN A 46 11.22 -3.19 -7.60
N GLU A 47 10.15 -2.54 -7.17
CA GLU A 47 9.50 -1.51 -7.97
C GLU A 47 9.95 -0.14 -7.46
N ILE A 48 10.83 0.51 -8.23
CA ILE A 48 11.21 1.89 -7.95
C ILE A 48 10.08 2.77 -8.46
N HIS A 49 9.10 3.01 -7.59
CA HIS A 49 8.04 3.95 -7.84
C HIS A 49 8.59 5.36 -7.67
N HIS A 50 8.85 6.08 -8.76
CA HIS A 50 8.87 7.54 -8.74
C HIS A 50 7.43 8.06 -8.78
N SER A 51 6.57 7.57 -7.89
CA SER A 51 5.16 7.92 -7.93
C SER A 51 4.88 9.10 -7.01
N THR A 52 4.46 10.17 -7.64
CA THR A 52 3.66 11.31 -7.19
C THR A 52 2.31 10.82 -6.58
N GLY A 53 2.29 9.74 -5.79
CA GLY A 53 1.07 8.98 -5.44
C GLY A 53 1.01 8.47 -3.99
N GLU A 54 2.05 8.71 -3.18
CA GLU A 54 2.07 8.31 -1.77
C GLU A 54 1.19 9.20 -0.86
N CYS A 55 0.48 10.19 -1.42
CA CYS A 55 -0.60 10.89 -0.73
C CYS A 55 -1.90 10.07 -0.62
N THR A 56 -1.85 8.75 -0.81
CA THR A 56 -3.03 7.87 -0.84
C THR A 56 -3.54 7.49 0.54
N GLN A 57 -2.76 7.70 1.60
CA GLN A 57 -3.27 7.66 2.97
C GLN A 57 -3.78 9.04 3.38
N VAL A 58 -4.82 9.52 2.68
CA VAL A 58 -5.54 10.69 3.18
C VAL A 58 -6.32 10.24 4.41
N LEU A 59 -5.76 10.50 5.59
CA LEU A 59 -6.42 10.21 6.85
C LEU A 59 -7.74 10.99 6.92
N GLN A 60 -8.81 10.32 7.30
CA GLN A 60 -10.14 10.90 7.39
C GLN A 60 -10.18 12.11 8.36
N ASP A 61 -9.26 12.12 9.31
CA ASP A 61 -9.09 13.16 10.33
C ASP A 61 -8.56 14.49 9.78
N VAL A 62 -7.96 14.50 8.58
CA VAL A 62 -7.46 15.73 7.94
C VAL A 62 -8.61 16.71 7.68
N ALA A 63 -9.82 16.21 7.41
CA ALA A 63 -11.00 17.05 7.23
C ALA A 63 -11.49 17.71 8.53
N ALA A 64 -11.08 17.21 9.71
CA ALA A 64 -11.47 17.74 11.01
C ALA A 64 -10.48 18.76 11.57
N ASP A 65 -9.27 18.87 11.00
CA ASP A 65 -8.26 19.81 11.46
C ASP A 65 -8.71 21.27 11.21
N PRO A 66 -8.86 22.09 12.27
CA PRO A 66 -9.25 23.49 12.13
C PRO A 66 -8.11 24.41 11.66
N THR A 67 -6.87 23.91 11.65
CA THR A 67 -5.68 24.69 11.26
C THR A 67 -5.42 24.67 9.75
N LEU A 68 -6.09 23.77 9.00
CA LEU A 68 -5.94 23.67 7.55
C LEU A 68 -6.82 24.66 6.78
N PRO A 69 -6.33 25.19 5.66
CA PRO A 69 -7.09 26.13 4.83
C PRO A 69 -8.28 25.45 4.15
N ARG A 70 -9.45 26.09 4.24
CA ARG A 70 -10.71 25.65 3.61
C ARG A 70 -11.11 26.60 2.49
N THR A 71 -11.59 26.06 1.38
CA THR A 71 -12.21 26.85 0.31
C THR A 71 -13.67 26.47 0.10
N LYS A 72 -14.43 27.42 -0.46
CA LYS A 72 -15.79 27.21 -1.00
C LYS A 72 -15.85 27.31 -2.53
N SER A 73 -14.73 27.58 -3.18
CA SER A 73 -14.65 27.76 -4.63
C SER A 73 -14.69 26.45 -5.41
N VAL A 74 -14.42 25.32 -4.75
CA VAL A 74 -14.37 23.98 -5.36
C VAL A 74 -15.44 23.11 -4.70
N ARG A 75 -16.24 22.44 -5.52
CA ARG A 75 -17.24 21.46 -5.07
C ARG A 75 -16.69 20.04 -5.22
N CYS A 76 -17.03 19.17 -4.28
CA CYS A 76 -16.64 17.76 -4.39
C CYS A 76 -17.26 17.09 -5.62
N ALA A 77 -16.47 16.40 -6.43
CA ALA A 77 -16.95 15.67 -7.61
C ALA A 77 -17.83 14.44 -7.28
N VAL A 78 -17.76 13.92 -6.06
CA VAL A 78 -18.53 12.74 -5.62
C VAL A 78 -19.84 13.12 -4.93
N CYS A 79 -19.79 14.02 -3.94
CA CYS A 79 -20.95 14.38 -3.11
C CYS A 79 -21.48 15.82 -3.34
N ASN A 80 -20.82 16.61 -4.19
CA ASN A 80 -21.18 18.01 -4.49
C ASN A 80 -21.18 18.97 -3.28
N HIS A 81 -20.52 18.58 -2.18
CA HIS A 81 -20.36 19.43 -1.01
C HIS A 81 -19.54 20.69 -1.34
N PRO A 82 -19.94 21.89 -0.87
CA PRO A 82 -19.34 23.16 -1.27
C PRO A 82 -18.10 23.53 -0.45
N GLU A 83 -17.54 22.62 0.36
CA GLU A 83 -16.33 22.87 1.14
C GLU A 83 -15.26 21.81 0.85
N ALA A 84 -14.02 22.27 0.67
CA ALA A 84 -12.86 21.41 0.47
C ALA A 84 -11.67 21.93 1.28
N VAL A 85 -10.88 21.01 1.83
CA VAL A 85 -9.64 21.29 2.55
C VAL A 85 -8.46 21.04 1.63
N PHE A 86 -7.47 21.95 1.62
CA PHE A 86 -6.22 21.74 0.89
C PHE A 86 -5.06 21.60 1.86
N PHE A 87 -4.12 20.72 1.53
CA PHE A 87 -2.87 20.58 2.26
C PHE A 87 -1.77 20.20 1.27
N GLN A 88 -0.56 20.67 1.51
CA GLN A 88 0.61 20.23 0.78
C GLN A 88 1.22 19.04 1.51
N CYS A 89 1.43 17.93 0.80
CA CYS A 89 2.10 16.79 1.38
C CYS A 89 3.62 17.01 1.31
N SER A 90 4.27 17.06 2.48
CA SER A 90 5.70 17.42 2.60
C SER A 90 6.67 16.31 2.20
N VAL A 91 6.18 15.10 1.89
CA VAL A 91 7.03 13.93 1.59
C VAL A 91 7.65 13.97 0.19
N PHE A 92 7.21 14.89 -0.68
CA PHE A 92 7.84 15.10 -1.99
C PHE A 92 7.92 16.59 -2.34
N THR A 93 8.92 16.96 -3.12
CA THR A 93 9.10 18.26 -3.78
C THR A 93 8.04 18.50 -4.85
N GLY A 94 6.76 18.48 -4.49
CA GLY A 94 5.63 18.71 -5.38
C GLY A 94 4.34 19.04 -4.62
N THR A 95 3.65 20.09 -5.05
CA THR A 95 2.37 20.52 -4.48
C THR A 95 1.25 19.61 -4.95
N PHE A 96 0.51 19.00 -4.03
CA PHE A 96 -0.71 18.24 -4.34
C PHE A 96 -1.96 18.98 -3.88
N MET A 97 -3.03 18.81 -4.63
CA MET A 97 -4.37 19.25 -4.25
C MET A 97 -5.26 18.02 -4.05
N ALA A 98 -5.36 17.54 -2.82
CA ALA A 98 -6.34 16.52 -2.47
C ALA A 98 -7.70 17.20 -2.21
N SER A 99 -8.76 16.73 -2.86
CA SER A 99 -10.13 17.11 -2.52
C SER A 99 -10.68 16.06 -1.55
N LEU A 100 -10.71 16.39 -0.27
CA LEU A 100 -11.24 15.50 0.76
C LEU A 100 -12.77 15.53 0.77
N ASN A 101 -13.37 14.34 0.70
CA ASN A 101 -14.77 14.14 1.03
C ASN A 101 -14.96 14.43 2.53
N ILE A 102 -15.55 15.57 2.86
CA ILE A 102 -16.05 15.82 4.21
C ILE A 102 -17.29 14.93 4.38
N PRO A 103 -17.28 13.92 5.27
CA PRO A 103 -18.49 13.17 5.56
C PRO A 103 -19.52 14.14 6.14
N SER A 104 -20.71 14.15 5.54
CA SER A 104 -21.85 14.93 6.02
C SER A 104 -22.21 14.44 7.42
N ALA A 105 -22.18 15.33 8.40
CA ALA A 105 -22.94 15.14 9.64
C ALA A 105 -24.44 15.27 9.35
#